data_AF-F8JNK7-F1
#
_entry.id   AF-F8JNK7-F1
#
_cell.length_a   1.000
_cell.length_b   1.000
_cell.length_c   1.000
_cell.angle_alpha   90.00
_cell.angle_beta   90.00
_cell.angle_gamma   90.00
#
_symmetry.space_group_name_H-M   'P 1'
#
loop_
_entity.id
_entity.type
_entity.pdbx_description
1 polymer ?
#
loop_
_entity_poly.entity_id
_entity_poly.type
_entity_poly.pdbx_seq_one_letter_code
_entity_poly.pdbx_strand_id
1 'polypeptide(L)' 'MSTYAFPDDLLQAQRDWYATYRALAATERPAETTVLRRRLQRLSVRISTHPYWADLGGSAPAARVALKQATWE' A
#
# COMPACT_ATOMS: atom_id res chain seq x y z
N MET A 1 -10.14 0.91 16.27
CA MET A 1 -8.88 1.58 16.67
C MET A 1 -7.74 0.61 16.37
N SER A 2 -6.96 0.85 15.31
CA SER A 2 -5.85 -0.04 14.98
C SER A 2 -4.83 0.00 16.10
N THR A 3 -4.51 -1.15 16.69
CA THR A 3 -3.49 -1.35 17.75
C THR A 3 -2.07 -0.94 17.32
N TYR A 4 -1.89 -0.60 16.04
CA TYR A 4 -0.63 -0.32 15.39
C TYR A 4 -0.50 1.17 15.09
N ALA A 5 0.56 1.79 15.60
CA ALA A 5 0.96 3.15 15.22
C ALA A 5 1.73 3.09 13.89
N PHE A 6 0.99 3.04 12.77
CA PHE A 6 1.60 3.06 11.45
C PHE A 6 2.24 4.43 11.18
N PRO A 7 3.46 4.48 10.63
CA PRO A 7 4.06 5.74 10.22
C PRO A 7 3.29 6.35 9.04
N ASP A 8 3.24 7.68 9.00
CA ASP A 8 2.51 8.44 7.97
C ASP A 8 2.94 8.09 6.55
N ASP A 9 4.22 7.79 6.34
CA ASP A 9 4.73 7.46 5.01
C ASP A 9 4.23 6.09 4.52
N LEU A 10 4.03 5.13 5.42
CA LEU A 10 3.44 3.82 5.13
C LEU A 10 1.94 3.94 4.86
N LEU A 11 1.24 4.76 5.65
CA LEU A 11 -0.17 5.10 5.40
C LEU A 11 -0.34 5.78 4.04
N GLN A 12 0.52 6.75 3.72
CA GLN A 12 0.51 7.43 2.43
C GLN A 12 0.81 6.47 1.28
N ALA A 13 1.80 5.58 1.43
CA ALA A 13 2.12 4.57 0.41
C ALA A 13 0.94 3.63 0.14
N GLN A 14 0.21 3.23 1.19
CA GLN A 14 -0.98 2.39 1.08
C GLN A 14 -2.15 3.14 0.42
N ARG A 15 -2.37 4.42 0.75
CA ARG A 15 -3.38 5.27 0.09
C ARG A 15 -3.07 5.47 -1.39
N ASP A 16 -1.81 5.76 -1.71
CA ASP A 16 -1.31 5.86 -3.09
C ASP A 16 -1.51 4.54 -3.86
N TRP A 17 -1.35 3.40 -3.18
CA TRP A 17 -1.58 2.08 -3.76
C TRP A 17 -3.06 1.90 -4.13
N TYR A 18 -3.98 2.25 -3.22
CA TYR A 18 -5.42 2.21 -3.51
C TYR A 18 -5.84 3.19 -4.61
N ALA A 19 -5.32 4.42 -4.60
CA ALA A 19 -5.58 5.40 -5.64
C ALA A 19 -5.07 4.91 -7.02
N THR A 20 -3.87 4.34 -7.06
CA THR A 20 -3.29 3.75 -8.28
C THR A 20 -4.09 2.54 -8.74
N TYR A 21 -4.57 1.70 -7.82
CA TYR A 21 -5.42 0.56 -8.14
C TYR A 21 -6.78 0.98 -8.71
N ARG A 22 -7.44 1.98 -8.11
CA ARG A 22 -8.69 2.55 -8.63
C ARG A 22 -8.51 3.18 -10.01
N ALA A 23 -7.42 3.92 -10.22
CA ALA A 23 -7.07 4.46 -11.54
C ALA A 23 -6.84 3.33 -12.55
N LEU A 24 -6.10 2.28 -12.17
CA LEU A 24 -5.85 1.12 -13.03
C LEU A 24 -7.14 0.39 -13.42
N ALA A 25 -8.10 0.29 -12.49
CA ALA A 25 -9.41 -0.33 -12.74
C ALA A 25 -10.32 0.54 -13.64
N ALA A 26 -10.16 1.87 -13.60
CA ALA A 26 -10.93 2.81 -14.42
C ALA A 26 -10.30 3.09 -15.80
N THR A 27 -9.01 2.82 -15.98
CA THR A 27 -8.28 3.11 -17.22
C THR A 27 -8.52 2.03 -18.28
N GLU A 28 -9.04 2.43 -19.44
CA GLU A 28 -9.14 1.57 -20.64
C GLU A 28 -7.96 1.73 -21.61
N ARG A 29 -7.03 2.64 -21.31
CA ARG A 29 -5.89 3.00 -22.18
C ARG A 29 -4.65 2.14 -21.88
N PRO A 30 -4.13 1.35 -22.83
CA PRO A 30 -3.00 0.44 -22.60
C PRO A 30 -1.70 1.12 -22.14
N ALA A 31 -1.44 2.33 -22.64
CA ALA A 31 -0.25 3.10 -22.27
C ALA A 31 -0.30 3.56 -20.81
N GLU A 32 -1.45 4.07 -20.36
CA GLU A 32 -1.67 4.50 -18.97
C GLU A 32 -1.69 3.30 -18.02
N THR A 33 -2.30 2.18 -18.44
CA THR A 33 -2.26 0.89 -17.71
C THR A 33 -0.85 0.42 -17.40
N THR A 34 0.09 0.58 -18.34
CA THR A 34 1.48 0.18 -18.14
C THR A 34 2.18 1.04 -17.09
N VAL A 35 1.94 2.36 -17.10
CA VAL A 35 2.49 3.28 -16.11
C VAL A 35 1.91 2.98 -14.72
N LEU A 36 0.60 2.79 -14.63
CA LEU A 36 -0.11 2.49 -13.39
C LEU A 36 0.33 1.15 -12.80
N ARG A 37 0.50 0.09 -13.60
CA ARG A 37 1.04 -1.20 -13.14
C ARG A 37 2.46 -1.07 -12.57
N ARG A 38 3.35 -0.32 -13.23
CA ARG A 38 4.71 -0.08 -12.71
C ARG A 38 4.67 0.69 -11.40
N ARG A 39 3.79 1.70 -11.29
CA ARG A 39 3.60 2.46 -10.05
C ARG A 39 3.09 1.56 -8.92
N LEU A 40 2.11 0.70 -9.20
CA LEU A 40 1.55 -0.26 -8.24
C LEU A 40 2.63 -1.24 -7.73
N GLN A 41 3.48 -1.75 -8.61
CA GLN A 41 4.60 -2.63 -8.23
C GLN A 41 5.61 -1.90 -7.33
N ARG A 42 6.02 -0.67 -7.68
CA ARG A 42 6.94 0.13 -6.85
C ARG A 42 6.36 0.42 -5.46
N LEU A 43 5.08 0.76 -5.39
CA LEU A 43 4.38 0.96 -4.12
C LEU A 43 4.30 -0.34 -3.32
N SER A 44 4.00 -1.47 -3.97
CA SER A 44 3.97 -2.79 -3.32
C SER A 44 5.34 -3.16 -2.72
N VAL A 45 6.44 -2.90 -3.44
CA VAL A 45 7.80 -3.10 -2.93
C VAL A 45 8.07 -2.17 -1.76
N ARG A 46 7.81 -0.86 -1.89
CA ARG A 46 8.03 0.12 -0.82
C ARG A 46 7.27 -0.23 0.46
N ILE A 47 6.01 -0.63 0.34
CA ILE A 47 5.22 -1.11 1.46
C ILE A 47 5.87 -2.38 2.00
N SER A 48 6.15 -3.40 1.18
CA SER A 48 6.64 -4.70 1.66
C SER A 48 8.03 -4.66 2.31
N THR A 49 8.92 -3.78 1.87
CA THR A 49 10.29 -3.60 2.38
C THR A 49 10.40 -2.49 3.43
N HIS A 50 9.28 -1.95 3.91
CA HIS A 50 9.30 -0.86 4.86
C HIS A 50 9.97 -1.29 6.20
N PRO A 51 10.89 -0.49 6.76
CA PRO A 51 11.61 -0.83 7.99
C PRO A 51 10.68 -1.08 9.19
N TYR A 52 9.50 -0.46 9.20
CA TYR A 52 8.43 -0.74 10.17
C TYR A 52 8.12 -2.23 10.33
N TRP A 53 8.16 -3.02 9.25
CA TRP A 53 7.88 -4.46 9.36
C TRP A 53 9.01 -5.25 10.02
N ALA A 54 10.24 -4.77 9.91
CA ALA A 54 11.38 -5.35 10.61
C ALA A 54 11.31 -5.05 12.12
N ASP A 55 10.86 -3.84 12.47
CA ASP A 55 10.65 -3.41 13.85
C ASP A 55 9.48 -4.15 14.53
N LEU A 56 8.45 -4.52 13.76
CA LEU A 56 7.24 -5.17 14.28
C LEU A 56 7.37 -6.64 14.70
N GLY A 57 8.57 -7.24 14.60
CA GLY A 57 8.89 -8.55 15.18
C GLY A 57 7.86 -9.66 14.91
N GLY A 58 7.75 -10.14 13.66
CA GLY A 58 6.94 -11.32 13.31
C GLY A 58 5.42 -11.09 13.18
N SER A 59 4.88 -9.98 13.67
CA SER A 59 3.45 -9.61 13.51
C SER A 59 3.12 -8.94 12.17
N ALA A 60 4.04 -8.95 11.21
CA ALA A 60 3.88 -8.30 9.90
C ALA A 60 2.62 -8.72 9.11
N PRO A 61 2.15 -9.98 9.12
CA PRO A 61 0.91 -10.35 8.41
C PRO A 61 -0.34 -9.69 8.99
N ALA A 62 -0.51 -9.71 10.32
CA ALA A 62 -1.64 -9.11 11.00
C ALA A 62 -1.65 -7.58 10.87
N ALA A 63 -0.47 -6.96 10.98
CA ALA A 63 -0.32 -5.53 10.82
C ALA A 63 -0.53 -5.05 9.37
N ARG A 64 -0.22 -5.86 8.36
CA ARG A 64 -0.63 -5.56 6.96
C ARG A 64 -2.14 -5.56 6.77
N VAL A 65 -2.87 -6.46 7.43
CA VAL A 65 -4.33 -6.46 7.40
C VAL A 65 -4.87 -5.21 8.10
N ALA A 66 -4.36 -4.87 9.27
CA ALA A 66 -4.75 -3.66 9.99
C ALA A 66 -4.42 -2.37 9.22
N LEU A 67 -3.31 -2.33 8.47
CA LEU A 67 -2.95 -1.22 7.58
C LEU A 67 -3.98 -1.05 6.44
N LYS A 68 -4.39 -2.16 5.81
CA LYS A 68 -5.44 -2.12 4.78
C LYS A 68 -6.76 -1.61 5.34
N GLN A 69 -7.19 -2.11 6.50
CA GLN A 69 -8.42 -1.65 7.15
C GLN A 69 -8.37 -0.16 7.51
N ALA A 70 -7.23 0.35 8.00
CA ALA A 70 -7.06 1.75 8.36
C ALA A 70 -7.06 2.72 7.15
N THR A 71 -6.92 2.21 5.93
CA THR A 71 -6.82 3.01 4.71
C THR A 71 -7.95 2.70 3.72
N TRP A 72 -8.92 1.88 4.12
CA TRP A 72 -10.06 1.46 3.31
C TRP A 72 -11.27 2.42 3.38
N GLU A 73 -11.23 3.46 4.21
CA GLU A 73 -12.24 4.55 4.21
C GLU A 73 -12.18 5.38 2.91
#